data_AF-A0A4R4RLS2-F1
#
_entry.id   AF-A0A4R4RLS2-F1
#
_cell.length_a   1.000
_cell.length_b   1.000
_cell.length_c   1.000
_cell.angle_alpha   90.00
_cell.angle_beta   90.00
_cell.angle_gamma   90.00
#
_symmetry.space_group_name_H-M   'P 1'
#
loop_
_entity.id
_entity.type
_entity.pdbx_description
1 polymer ?
#
loop_
_entity_poly.entity_id
_entity_poly.type
_entity_poly.pdbx_seq_one_letter_code
_entity_poly.pdbx_strand_id
1 'polypeptide(L)' 'MMRALAIAGFLTALTLLAAVEWAARRPGSRIPSLAEVCAYVMRYEVGPVPVGRIGLFGFWWWLGWHFLAR' A
#
# COMPACT_ATOMS: atom_id res chain seq x y z
N MET A 1 10.12 16.34 22.54
CA MET A 1 10.39 16.87 21.18
C MET A 1 10.44 15.77 20.14
N MET A 2 11.30 14.75 20.26
CA MET A 2 11.41 13.67 19.26
C MET A 2 10.10 12.92 18.96
N ARG A 3 9.29 12.64 20.00
CA ARG A 3 7.96 12.00 19.84
C ARG A 3 7.00 12.82 18.97
N ALA A 4 6.97 14.15 19.16
CA ALA A 4 6.07 15.02 18.40
C ALA A 4 6.48 15.08 16.92
N LEU A 5 7.78 15.13 16.64
CA LEU A 5 8.31 15.05 15.27
C LEU A 5 7.95 13.72 14.60
N ALA A 6 8.12 12.59 15.30
CA ALA A 6 7.75 11.28 14.77
C ALA A 6 6.24 11.22 14.46
N ILE A 7 5.39 11.65 15.40
CA ILE A 7 3.92 11.69 15.20
C ILE A 7 3.57 12.55 14.00
N ALA A 8 4.10 13.78 13.92
CA ALA A 8 3.83 14.69 12.81
C ALA A 8 4.30 14.10 11.46
N GLY A 9 5.45 13.45 11.43
CA GLY A 9 5.97 12.77 10.24
C GLY A 9 5.03 11.66 9.76
N PHE A 10 4.58 10.77 10.65
CA PHE A 10 3.64 9.71 10.30
C PHE A 10 2.28 10.25 9.85
N LEU A 11 1.75 11.27 10.53
CA LEU A 11 0.49 11.91 10.13
C LEU A 11 0.58 12.58 8.76
N THR A 12 1.72 13.22 8.48
CA THR A 12 1.97 13.84 7.17
C THR A 12 2.01 12.78 6.09
N ALA A 13 2.74 11.68 6.29
CA ALA A 13 2.79 10.58 5.34
C ALA A 13 1.41 9.97 5.08
N LEU A 14 0.62 9.74 6.14
CA LEU A 14 -0.75 9.21 6.01
C LEU A 14 -1.67 10.16 5.22
N THR A 15 -1.58 11.46 5.49
CA THR A 15 -2.36 12.48 4.80
C THR A 15 -2.00 12.55 3.32
N LEU A 16 -0.70 12.50 2.99
CA LEU A 16 -0.24 12.48 1.60
C LEU A 16 -0.72 11.21 0.87
N LEU A 17 -0.64 10.04 1.51
CA LEU A 17 -1.14 8.79 0.94
C LEU A 17 -2.64 8.89 0.62
N ALA A 18 -3.45 9.39 1.57
CA ALA A 18 -4.88 9.58 1.37
C ALA A 18 -5.18 10.60 0.25
N ALA A 19 -4.41 11.69 0.17
CA ALA A 19 -4.57 12.69 -0.87
C ALA A 19 -4.26 12.13 -2.27
N VAL A 20 -3.20 11.32 -2.41
CA VAL A 20 -2.86 10.63 -3.67
C VAL A 20 -3.96 9.65 -4.08
N GLU A 21 -4.43 8.83 -3.14
CA GLU A 21 -5.49 7.85 -3.42
C GLU A 21 -6.82 8.54 -3.79
N TRP A 22 -7.14 9.65 -3.13
CA TRP A 22 -8.30 10.46 -3.49
C TRP A 22 -8.15 11.09 -4.88
N ALA A 23 -6.96 11.60 -5.22
CA ALA A 23 -6.68 12.14 -6.55
C ALA A 23 -6.72 11.05 -7.63
N ALA A 24 -6.28 9.83 -7.33
CA ALA A 24 -6.37 8.67 -8.22
C ALA A 24 -7.82 8.29 -8.57
N ARG A 25 -8.73 8.41 -7.61
CA ARG A 25 -10.15 8.06 -7.79
C ARG A 25 -10.96 9.08 -8.60
N ARG A 26 -10.37 10.21 -8.97
CA ARG A 26 -11.06 11.24 -9.76
C ARG A 26 -11.25 10.79 -11.21
N PRO A 27 -12.39 11.11 -11.85
CA PRO A 27 -12.60 10.80 -13.25
C PRO A 27 -11.55 11.50 -14.11
N GLY A 28 -10.94 10.75 -15.04
CA GLY A 28 -9.86 11.25 -15.91
C GLY A 28 -8.49 11.37 -15.23
N SER A 29 -8.33 10.90 -13.99
CA SER A 29 -7.03 10.87 -13.33
C SER A 29 -6.05 9.93 -14.04
N ARG A 30 -4.79 10.33 -14.11
CA ARG A 30 -3.68 9.51 -14.63
C ARG A 30 -2.89 8.83 -13.51
N ILE A 31 -3.23 9.11 -12.26
CA ILE A 31 -2.57 8.53 -11.10
C ILE A 31 -3.21 7.16 -10.85
N PRO A 32 -2.45 6.06 -10.89
CA PRO A 32 -2.99 4.75 -10.57
C PRO A 32 -3.36 4.69 -9.09
N SER A 33 -4.54 4.15 -8.80
CA SER A 33 -4.98 3.85 -7.45
C SER A 33 -4.12 2.74 -6.82
N LEU A 34 -4.12 2.68 -5.49
CA LEU A 34 -3.45 1.61 -4.77
C LEU A 34 -3.94 0.22 -5.22
N ALA A 35 -5.25 0.10 -5.50
CA ALA A 35 -5.84 -1.14 -5.99
C ALA A 35 -5.29 -1.56 -7.37
N GLU A 36 -5.10 -0.61 -8.29
CA GLU A 36 -4.53 -0.88 -9.61
C GLU A 36 -3.04 -1.25 -9.51
N VAL A 37 -2.29 -0.59 -8.62
CA VAL A 37 -0.90 -0.96 -8.34
C VAL A 37 -0.83 -2.37 -7.77
N CYS A 38 -1.67 -2.71 -6.80
CA CYS A 38 -1.75 -4.07 -6.25
C CYS A 38 -2.12 -5.08 -7.33
N ALA A 39 -3.13 -4.80 -8.16
CA ALA A 39 -3.54 -5.67 -9.25
C ALA A 39 -2.42 -5.85 -10.28
N TYR A 40 -1.65 -4.80 -10.57
CA TYR A 40 -0.49 -4.87 -11.44
C TYR A 40 0.60 -5.77 -10.85
N VAL A 41 0.94 -5.60 -9.57
CA VAL A 41 1.93 -6.45 -8.88
C VAL A 41 1.48 -7.90 -8.86
N MET A 42 0.19 -8.17 -8.60
CA MET A 42 -0.35 -9.54 -8.57
C MET A 42 -0.26 -10.28 -9.92
N ARG A 43 -0.01 -9.58 -11.03
CA ARG A 43 0.21 -10.18 -12.35
C ARG A 43 1.64 -10.66 -12.57
N TYR A 44 2.56 -10.36 -11.65
CA TYR A 44 3.96 -10.75 -11.79
C TYR A 44 4.14 -12.26 -11.54
N GLU A 45 4.60 -12.96 -12.57
CA GLU A 45 4.84 -14.40 -12.56
C GLU A 45 6.27 -14.70 -13.03
N VAL A 46 6.90 -15.70 -12.41
CA VAL A 46 8.23 -16.21 -12.78
C VAL A 46 8.09 -17.67 -13.17
N GLY A 47 8.08 -17.95 -14.47
CA GLY A 47 7.67 -19.26 -15.00
C GLY A 47 6.22 -19.56 -14.58
N PRO A 48 5.93 -20.72 -13.96
CA PRO A 48 4.60 -21.06 -13.46
C PRO A 48 4.28 -20.45 -12.08
N VAL A 49 5.20 -19.71 -11.46
CA VAL A 49 5.07 -19.27 -10.07
C VAL A 49 4.50 -17.85 -9.99
N PRO A 50 3.34 -17.63 -9.34
CA PRO A 50 2.72 -16.32 -9.21
C PRO A 50 3.35 -15.49 -8.08
N VAL A 51 4.61 -15.12 -8.25
CA VAL A 51 5.45 -14.45 -7.23
C VAL A 51 4.78 -13.18 -6.70
N GLY A 52 4.19 -12.36 -7.56
CA GLY A 52 3.53 -11.13 -7.14
C GLY A 52 2.36 -11.36 -6.20
N ARG A 53 1.56 -12.40 -6.46
CA ARG A 53 0.41 -12.77 -5.63
C ARG A 53 0.85 -13.33 -4.28
N ILE A 54 1.85 -14.22 -4.29
CA ILE A 54 2.44 -14.78 -3.06
C ILE A 54 3.03 -13.66 -2.21
N GLY A 55 3.80 -12.76 -2.82
CA GLY A 55 4.42 -11.64 -2.13
C GLY A 55 3.39 -10.70 -1.50
N LEU A 56 2.36 -10.30 -2.25
CA LEU A 56 1.36 -9.36 -1.74
C LEU A 56 0.49 -9.98 -0.63
N PHE A 57 0.03 -11.23 -0.78
CA PHE A 57 -0.71 -11.91 0.28
C PHE A 57 0.15 -12.23 1.49
N GLY A 58 1.41 -12.64 1.29
CA GLY A 58 2.36 -12.88 2.38
C GLY A 58 2.68 -11.60 3.15
N PHE A 59 2.85 -10.47 2.46
CA PHE A 59 2.99 -9.15 3.09
C PHE A 59 1.77 -8.79 3.93
N TRP A 60 0.56 -8.98 3.37
CA TRP A 60 -0.68 -8.66 4.09
C TRP A 60 -0.89 -9.54 5.31
N TRP A 61 -0.59 -10.83 5.18
CA TRP A 61 -0.60 -11.79 6.28
C TRP A 61 0.37 -11.37 7.39
N TRP A 62 1.61 -11.02 7.03
CA TRP A 62 2.62 -10.56 7.99
C TRP A 62 2.19 -9.29 8.72
N LEU A 63 1.63 -8.32 8.00
CA LEU A 63 1.14 -7.05 8.57
C LEU A 63 -0.03 -7.29 9.53
N GLY A 64 -0.95 -8.19 9.18
CA GLY A 64 -2.03 -8.65 10.06
C GLY A 64 -1.53 -9.25 11.35
N TRP A 65 -0.61 -10.22 11.27
CA TRP A 65 -0.06 -10.87 12.45
C TRP A 65 0.74 -9.91 13.33
N HIS A 66 1.51 -9.01 12.73
CA HIS A 66 2.42 -8.14 13.48
C HIS A 66 1.72 -6.96 14.18
N PHE A 67 0.67 -6.40 13.57
CA PHE A 67 0.04 -5.17 14.06
C PHE A 67 -1.41 -5.34 14.54
N LEU A 68 -2.16 -6.31 14.02
CA LEU A 68 -3.59 -6.46 14.31
C LEU A 68 -3.93 -7.66 15.22
N ALA A 69 -3.10 -8.70 15.27
CA ALA A 69 -3.34 -9.90 16.08
C ALA A 69 -2.89 -9.77 17.55
N ARG A 70 -2.85 -8.54 18.07
CA ARG A 70 -2.49 -8.20 19.46
C ARG A 70 -3.76 -8.07 20.31
#